data_AF-A0A6J4TAL8-F1
#
_entry.id   AF-A0A6J4TAL8-F1
#
_cell.length_a   1.000
_cell.length_b   1.000
_cell.length_c   1.000
_cell.angle_alpha   90.00
_cell.angle_beta   90.00
_cell.angle_gamma   90.00
#
_symmetry.space_group_name_H-M   'P 1'
#
loop_
_entity.id
_entity.type
_entity.pdbx_description
1 polymer ?
#
loop_
_entity_poly.entity_id
_entity_poly.type
_entity_poly.pdbx_seq_one_letter_code
_entity_poly.pdbx_strand_id
1 'polypeptide(L)' 'MSASTLRMTILYEQGDNGWVIASVPEVPGTRSQGRTREEARANVIDALATILTPDEDLADGDAEPLLLTVQR' A
#
# COMPACT_ATOMS: atom_id res chain seq x y z
N MET A 1 13.31 20.54 3.97
CA MET A 1 13.24 19.09 3.74
C MET A 1 12.81 18.87 2.30
N SER A 2 13.57 18.12 1.50
CA SER A 2 13.15 17.80 0.13
C SER A 2 12.19 16.61 0.20
N ALA A 3 10.95 16.78 -0.25
CA ALA A 3 10.00 15.67 -0.35
C ALA A 3 10.38 14.81 -1.56
N SER A 4 10.63 13.53 -1.34
CA SER A 4 10.89 12.56 -2.41
C SER A 4 9.59 11.80 -2.69
N THR A 5 9.14 11.77 -3.93
CA THR A 5 7.91 11.05 -4.32
C THR A 5 8.26 9.65 -4.80
N LEU A 6 7.61 8.63 -4.23
CA LEU A 6 7.67 7.25 -4.71
C LEU A 6 6.45 6.96 -5.61
N ARG A 7 6.69 6.43 -6.80
CA ARG A 7 5.62 6.04 -7.74
C ARG A 7 5.36 4.55 -7.64
N MET A 8 4.13 4.18 -7.28
CA MET A 8 3.66 2.80 -7.21
C MET A 8 2.47 2.57 -8.15
N THR A 9 2.14 1.31 -8.40
CA THR A 9 1.05 0.90 -9.28
C THR A 9 -0.14 0.39 -8.47
N ILE A 10 -1.35 0.84 -8.81
CA ILE A 10 -2.57 0.18 -8.34
C ILE A 10 -3.11 -0.65 -9.49
N LEU A 11 -3.17 -1.97 -9.30
CA LEU A 11 -3.83 -2.90 -10.19
C LEU A 11 -5.30 -3.03 -9.80
N TYR A 12 -6.19 -2.97 -10.78
CA TYR A 12 -7.63 -3.16 -10.58
C TYR A 12 -8.11 -4.40 -11.30
N GLU A 13 -8.95 -5.18 -10.62
CA GLU A 13 -9.55 -6.40 -11.14
C GLU A 13 -11.06 -6.37 -10.89
N GLN A 14 -11.83 -7.02 -11.76
CA GLN A 14 -13.25 -7.24 -11.49
C GLN A 14 -13.40 -8.36 -10.46
N GLY A 15 -14.07 -8.05 -9.36
CA GLY A 15 -14.50 -9.02 -8.36
C GLY A 15 -15.93 -9.49 -8.61
N ASP A 16 -16.35 -10.49 -7.85
CA ASP A 16 -17.71 -11.02 -7.93
C ASP A 16 -18.75 -9.99 -7.47
N ASN A 17 -20.00 -10.15 -7.89
CA ASN A 17 -21.15 -9.38 -7.37
C ASN A 17 -20.97 -7.85 -7.40
N GLY A 18 -20.31 -7.33 -8.44
CA GLY A 18 -20.11 -5.89 -8.65
C GLY A 18 -19.04 -5.26 -7.74
N TRP A 19 -18.16 -6.06 -7.16
CA TRP A 19 -16.99 -5.55 -6.45
C TRP A 19 -15.85 -5.22 -7.42
N VAL A 20 -15.10 -4.17 -7.10
CA VAL A 20 -13.80 -3.87 -7.72
C VAL A 20 -12.72 -4.19 -6.71
N ILE A 21 -11.78 -5.04 -7.10
CA ILE A 21 -10.61 -5.38 -6.31
C ILE A 21 -9.48 -4.43 -6.70
N ALA A 22 -8.75 -3.91 -5.73
CA ALA A 22 -7.56 -3.11 -5.94
C ALA A 22 -6.37 -3.66 -5.15
N SER A 23 -5.18 -3.65 -5.74
CA SER A 23 -3.95 -4.12 -5.10
C SER A 23 -2.73 -3.28 -5.51
N VAL A 24 -1.67 -3.31 -4.69
CA VAL A 24 -0.36 -2.72 -5.01
C VAL A 24 0.66 -3.84 -5.14
N PRO A 25 0.97 -4.32 -6.37
CA PRO A 25 1.85 -5.47 -6.57
C PRO A 25 3.26 -5.29 -6.00
N GLU A 26 3.75 -4.05 -5.93
CA GLU A 26 5.04 -3.71 -5.34
C GLU A 26 5.10 -3.95 -3.82
N VAL A 27 3.95 -4.07 -3.14
CA VAL A 27 3.84 -4.33 -1.70
C VAL A 27 2.88 -5.51 -1.48
N PRO A 28 3.38 -6.76 -1.50
CA PRO A 28 2.57 -7.95 -1.27
C PRO A 28 1.74 -7.85 0.01
N GLY A 29 0.47 -8.26 -0.06
CA GLY A 29 -0.48 -8.12 1.05
C GLY A 29 -1.32 -6.83 1.00
N THR A 30 -0.91 -5.85 0.20
CA THR A 30 -1.71 -4.64 -0.02
C THR A 30 -2.84 -4.93 -1.01
N ARG A 31 -3.99 -5.36 -0.49
CA ARG A 31 -5.20 -5.64 -1.27
C ARG A 31 -6.43 -5.14 -0.54
N SER A 32 -7.31 -4.48 -1.27
CA SER A 32 -8.62 -4.06 -0.76
C SER A 32 -9.66 -4.11 -1.87
N GLN A 33 -10.90 -3.74 -1.55
CA GLN A 33 -12.01 -3.75 -2.50
C GLN A 33 -13.02 -2.64 -2.21
N GLY A 34 -13.80 -2.28 -3.21
CA GLY A 34 -14.90 -1.32 -3.09
C GLY A 34 -16.02 -1.64 -4.09
N ARG A 35 -17.20 -1.04 -3.90
CA ARG A 35 -18.32 -1.13 -4.84
C ARG A 35 -18.12 -0.28 -6.08
N THR A 36 -17.21 0.69 -6.00
CA THR A 36 -16.76 1.50 -7.14
C THR A 36 -15.24 1.46 -7.25
N ARG A 37 -14.72 1.88 -8.41
CA ARG A 37 -13.27 1.99 -8.62
C ARG A 37 -12.65 3.03 -7.68
N GLU A 38 -13.36 4.13 -7.44
CA GLU A 38 -12.95 5.21 -6.54
C GLU A 38 -12.87 4.72 -5.10
N GLU A 39 -13.85 3.94 -4.65
CA GLU A 39 -13.86 3.33 -3.32
C GLU A 39 -12.73 2.30 -3.18
N ALA A 40 -12.58 1.39 -4.15
CA ALA A 40 -11.48 0.42 -4.13
C ALA A 40 -10.10 1.11 -4.11
N ARG A 41 -9.97 2.25 -4.81
CA ARG A 41 -8.76 3.09 -4.80
C ARG A 41 -8.50 3.68 -3.42
N ALA A 42 -9.51 4.26 -2.77
CA ALA A 42 -9.35 4.82 -1.44
C ALA A 42 -8.94 3.72 -0.45
N ASN A 43 -9.67 2.61 -0.46
CA ASN A 43 -9.46 1.51 0.48
C ASN A 43 -8.09 0.83 0.32
N VAL A 44 -7.54 0.73 -0.89
CA VAL A 44 -6.19 0.15 -1.08
C VAL A 44 -5.08 1.12 -0.67
N ILE A 45 -5.31 2.43 -0.77
CA ILE A 45 -4.37 3.45 -0.27
C ILE A 45 -4.34 3.41 1.26
N ASP A 46 -5.49 3.27 1.90
CA ASP A 46 -5.58 3.13 3.36
C ASP A 46 -4.87 1.84 3.81
N ALA A 47 -5.10 0.72 3.12
CA ALA A 47 -4.40 -0.53 3.40
C ALA A 47 -2.87 -0.41 3.25
N LEU A 48 -2.40 0.30 2.23
CA LEU A 48 -0.96 0.57 2.04
C LEU A 48 -0.42 1.43 3.20
N ALA A 49 -1.15 2.46 3.60
CA ALA A 49 -0.75 3.32 4.70
C ALA A 49 -0.65 2.54 6.01
N THR A 50 -1.59 1.63 6.28
CA THR A 50 -1.53 0.74 7.45
C THR A 50 -0.27 -0.13 7.43
N ILE A 51 0.06 -0.76 6.30
CA ILE A 51 1.25 -1.61 6.18
C ILE A 51 2.56 -0.83 6.39
N LEU A 52 2.62 0.42 5.91
CA LEU A 52 3.81 1.26 6.02
C LEU A 52 3.92 2.04 7.33
N THR A 53 2.88 1.99 8.18
CA THR A 53 2.90 2.63 9.49
C THR A 53 3.53 1.66 10.49
N PRO A 54 4.67 1.99 11.10
CA PRO A 54 5.29 1.13 12.11
C PRO A 54 4.39 1.03 13.35
N ASP A 55 4.37 -0.15 13.98
CA ASP A 55 3.76 -0.30 15.30
C ASP A 55 4.53 0.56 16.32
N GLU A 56 3.80 1.23 17.22
CA GLU A 56 4.39 2.13 18.23
C GLU A 56 5.38 1.39 19.16
N ASP A 57 5.21 0.07 19.31
CA ASP A 57 6.06 -0.80 20.13
C ASP A 57 7.39 -1.20 19.45
N LEU A 58 7.60 -0.86 18.17
CA LEU A 58 8.87 -1.15 17.47
C LEU A 58 10.04 -0.27 17.94
N ALA A 59 9.77 0.75 18.75
CA ALA A 59 10.76 1.76 19.16
C ALA A 59 11.80 1.27 20.19
N ASP A 60 11.55 0.17 20.89
CA ASP A 60 12.45 -0.36 21.95
C ASP A 60 13.37 -1.50 21.47
N GLY A 61 13.42 -1.77 20.16
CA GLY A 61 14.24 -2.83 19.56
C GLY A 61 15.61 -2.37 19.02
N ASP A 62 16.48 -3.35 18.72
CA ASP A 62 17.71 -3.12 17.93
C ASP A 62 17.31 -2.84 16.47
N ALA A 63 17.32 -1.56 16.09
CA ALA A 63 16.85 -1.08 14.80
C ALA A 63 17.84 -0.10 14.15
N GLU A 64 17.92 -0.13 12.82
CA GLU A 64 18.75 0.78 12.03
C GLU A 64 17.97 1.34 10.82
N PRO A 65 18.33 2.53 10.29
CA PRO A 65 17.65 3.11 9.14
C PRO A 65 17.95 2.32 7.85
N LEU A 66 16.89 2.04 7.07
CA LEU A 66 16.99 1.42 5.74
C LEU A 66 16.82 2.47 4.62
N LEU A 67 17.83 2.61 3.77
CA LEU A 67 17.72 3.32 2.48
C LEU A 67 17.58 2.30 1.36
N LEU A 68 16.39 2.21 0.77
CA LEU A 68 16.10 1.24 -0.29
C LEU A 68 16.29 1.84 -1.68
N THR A 69 17.05 1.15 -2.54
CA THR A 69 17.12 1.42 -3.99
C THR A 69 16.60 0.20 -4.74
N VAL A 70 15.53 0.37 -5.51
CA VAL A 70 14.94 -0.73 -6.30
C VAL A 70 15.47 -0.65 -7.74
N GLN A 71 16.04 -1.75 -8.23
CA GLN A 71 16.45 -1.89 -9.63
C GLN A 71 15.29 -2.53 -10.42
N ARG A 72 15.06 -2.06 -11.63
CA ARG A 72 13.96 -2.52 -12.49
C ARG A 72 14.37 -3.72 -13.32
#